data_AF-H2XZY1-F1
#
_entry.id   AF-H2XZY1-F1
#
_cell.length_a   1.000
_cell.length_b   1.000
_cell.length_c   1.000
_cell.angle_alpha   90.00
_cell.angle_beta   90.00
_cell.angle_gamma   90.00
#
_symmetry.space_group_name_H-M   'P 1'
#
loop_
_entity.id
_entity.type
_entity.pdbx_description
1 polymer ?
#
loop_
_entity_poly.entity_id
_entity_poly.type
_entity_poly.pdbx_seq_one_letter_code
_entity_poly.pdbx_strand_id
1 'polypeptide(L)'
;MYDEAETDEWTPPTEAEMKILQSRQERSDEISRRLGNYMLQGYRMLDALCEVCGTIMMQPRNGEDFCVACTEMESEISKDDHAISEEAALSTKKEQEERKKANASGEV
;
A
#
# COMPACT_ATOMS: atom_id res chain seq x y z
N MET A 1 31.34 21.83 -11.82
CA MET A 1 31.37 21.87 -10.34
C MET A 1 30.06 21.24 -9.91
N TYR A 2 30.08 19.94 -9.62
CA TYR A 2 28.92 19.27 -9.04
C TYR A 2 29.01 19.51 -7.54
N ASP A 3 27.96 20.07 -6.95
CA ASP A 3 27.86 20.23 -5.49
C ASP A 3 28.09 18.87 -4.82
N GLU A 4 28.91 18.88 -3.77
CA GLU A 4 29.29 17.70 -3.00
C GLU A 4 28.04 16.95 -2.56
N ALA A 5 27.90 15.76 -3.13
CA ALA A 5 26.87 14.79 -2.85
C ALA A 5 26.68 14.61 -1.34
N GLU A 6 25.55 15.08 -0.83
CA GLU A 6 24.82 14.34 0.20
C GLU A 6 24.54 12.97 -0.43
N THR A 7 25.45 12.03 -0.19
CA THR A 7 25.23 10.65 -0.54
C THR A 7 24.06 10.22 0.33
N ASP A 8 22.87 10.15 -0.26
CA ASP A 8 21.68 9.53 0.31
C ASP A 8 22.09 8.13 0.77
N GLU A 9 22.56 8.04 2.01
CA GLU A 9 23.15 6.84 2.57
C GLU A 9 21.99 5.89 2.79
N TRP A 10 21.83 4.97 1.84
CA TRP A 10 20.77 3.99 1.88
C TRP A 10 20.77 3.29 3.23
N THR A 11 19.70 3.47 3.99
CA THR A 11 19.48 2.78 5.25
C THR A 11 18.42 1.69 5.04
N PRO A 12 18.64 0.49 5.60
CA PRO A 12 17.65 -0.57 5.50
C PRO A 12 16.37 -0.16 6.24
N PRO A 13 15.18 -0.44 5.67
CA PRO A 13 13.90 -0.16 6.31
C PRO A 13 13.77 -0.88 7.65
N THR A 14 12.99 -0.29 8.56
CA THR A 14 12.67 -0.90 9.86
C THR A 14 11.82 -2.17 9.70
N GLU A 15 11.77 -3.02 10.72
CA GLU A 15 10.97 -4.26 10.69
C GLU A 15 9.49 -4.00 10.39
N ALA A 16 8.92 -2.94 10.96
CA ALA A 16 7.54 -2.55 10.71
C ALA A 16 7.33 -2.11 9.25
N GLU A 17 8.25 -1.32 8.69
CA GLU A 17 8.21 -0.90 7.30
C GLU A 17 8.41 -2.08 6.34
N MET A 18 9.31 -3.01 6.66
CA MET A 18 9.51 -4.23 5.87
C MET A 18 8.23 -5.05 5.77
N LYS A 19 7.46 -5.19 6.85
CA LYS A 19 6.19 -5.92 6.83
C LYS A 19 5.16 -5.24 5.92
N ILE A 20 5.09 -3.91 5.94
CA ILE A 20 4.19 -3.14 5.06
C ILE A 20 4.61 -3.32 3.60
N LEU A 21 5.91 -3.22 3.31
CA LEU A 21 6.46 -3.41 1.96
C LEU A 21 6.17 -4.83 1.44
N GLN A 22 6.35 -5.84 2.29
CA GLN A 22 6.05 -7.23 1.94
C GLN A 22 4.57 -7.42 1.59
N SER A 23 3.65 -6.92 2.42
CA SER A 23 2.21 -6.99 2.14
C SER A 23 1.84 -6.31 0.81
N ARG A 24 2.44 -5.15 0.53
CA ARG A 24 2.24 -4.44 -0.75
C ARG A 24 2.79 -5.22 -1.93
N GLN A 25 3.94 -5.88 -1.77
CA GLN A 25 4.56 -6.70 -2.80
C GLN A 25 3.74 -7.95 -3.10
N GLU A 26 3.28 -8.66 -2.08
CA GLU A 26 2.41 -9.84 -2.22
C GLU A 26 1.11 -9.50 -2.98
N ARG A 27 0.50 -8.35 -2.65
CA ARG A 27 -0.67 -7.84 -3.37
C ARG A 27 -0.34 -7.56 -4.84
N SER A 28 0.78 -6.90 -5.11
CA SER A 28 1.22 -6.58 -6.48
C SER A 28 1.50 -7.84 -7.30
N ASP A 29 2.10 -8.85 -6.69
CA ASP A 29 2.43 -10.12 -7.33
C ASP A 29 1.16 -10.90 -7.70
N GLU A 30 0.18 -10.92 -6.80
CA GLU A 30 -1.11 -11.56 -7.07
C GLU A 30 -1.87 -10.85 -8.20
N ILE A 31 -1.88 -9.51 -8.22
CA ILE A 31 -2.46 -8.73 -9.34
C ILE A 31 -1.74 -9.07 -10.65
N SER A 32 -0.41 -9.11 -10.65
CA SER A 32 0.40 -9.41 -11.84
C SER A 32 0.12 -10.82 -12.37
N ARG A 33 -0.04 -11.80 -11.47
CA ARG A 33 -0.42 -13.18 -11.82
C ARG A 33 -1.78 -13.23 -12.51
N ARG A 34 -2.78 -12.50 -12.01
CA ARG A 34 -4.13 -12.43 -12.61
C ARG A 34 -4.13 -11.74 -13.96
N LEU A 35 -3.41 -10.61 -14.08
CA LEU A 35 -3.23 -9.93 -15.36
C LEU A 35 -2.66 -10.87 -16.42
N GLY A 36 -1.64 -11.65 -16.07
CA GLY A 36 -1.07 -12.68 -16.94
C GLY A 36 -2.11 -13.71 -17.40
N ASN A 37 -2.90 -14.26 -16.47
CA ASN A 37 -3.95 -15.23 -16.78
C ASN A 37 -4.98 -14.66 -17.77
N TYR A 38 -5.44 -13.42 -17.56
CA TYR A 38 -6.41 -12.78 -18.44
C TYR A 38 -5.82 -12.45 -19.83
N MET A 39 -4.55 -12.04 -19.91
CA MET A 39 -3.87 -11.84 -21.19
C MET A 39 -3.78 -13.15 -21.99
N LEU A 40 -3.49 -14.28 -21.33
CA LEU A 40 -3.45 -15.59 -21.99
C LEU A 40 -4.83 -16.05 -22.49
N GLN A 41 -5.91 -15.63 -21.84
CA GLN A 41 -7.28 -15.86 -22.31
C GLN A 41 -7.68 -14.94 -23.48
N GLY A 42 -6.82 -13.99 -23.84
CA GLY A 42 -7.05 -13.06 -24.96
C GLY A 42 -7.85 -11.82 -24.59
N TYR A 43 -7.83 -11.43 -23.31
CA TYR A 43 -8.33 -10.13 -22.86
C TYR A 43 -7.34 -9.03 -23.26
N ARG A 44 -7.83 -7.80 -23.36
CA ARG A 44 -7.03 -6.63 -23.74
C ARG A 44 -6.77 -5.75 -22.53
N MET A 45 -5.52 -5.32 -22.38
CA MET A 45 -5.13 -4.31 -21.40
C MET A 45 -5.41 -2.92 -21.98
N LEU A 46 -6.03 -2.05 -21.19
CA LEU A 46 -6.38 -0.70 -21.59
C LEU A 46 -5.38 0.31 -21.01
N ASP A 47 -5.25 1.47 -21.66
CA ASP A 47 -4.52 2.63 -21.12
C ASP A 47 -5.43 3.43 -20.15
N ALA A 48 -6.07 2.71 -19.23
CA ALA A 48 -6.98 3.27 -18.24
C ALA A 48 -6.71 2.60 -16.89
N LEU A 49 -6.78 3.39 -15.83
CA LEU A 49 -6.57 2.93 -14.46
C LEU A 49 -7.90 2.90 -13.73
N CYS A 50 -8.05 1.95 -12.81
CA CYS A 50 -9.17 1.89 -11.89
C CYS A 50 -9.12 3.06 -10.90
N GLU A 51 -10.21 3.80 -10.77
CA GLU A 51 -10.31 4.96 -9.85
C GLU A 51 -10.19 4.58 -8.37
N VAL A 52 -10.43 3.30 -8.02
CA VAL A 52 -10.40 2.82 -6.62
C VAL A 52 -8.99 2.42 -6.19
N CYS A 53 -8.29 1.63 -7.02
CA CYS A 53 -7.02 1.01 -6.62
C CYS A 53 -5.83 1.34 -7.54
N GLY A 54 -6.05 2.11 -8.60
CA GLY A 54 -5.00 2.46 -9.57
C GLY A 54 -4.49 1.31 -10.43
N THR A 55 -5.09 0.12 -10.36
CA THR A 55 -4.72 -1.02 -11.22
C THR A 55 -5.27 -0.83 -12.64
N ILE A 56 -4.51 -1.29 -13.63
CA ILE A 56 -4.85 -1.18 -15.05
C ILE A 56 -6.16 -1.94 -15.35
N MET A 57 -7.02 -1.32 -16.16
CA MET A 57 -8.30 -1.87 -16.59
C MET A 57 -8.11 -2.89 -17.71
N MET A 58 -8.95 -3.93 -17.72
CA MET A 58 -8.93 -5.01 -18.70
C MET A 58 -10.29 -5.14 -19.37
N GLN A 59 -10.29 -5.53 -20.65
CA GLN A 59 -11.51 -5.72 -21.44
C GLN A 59 -11.56 -7.14 -22.03
N PRO A 60 -12.66 -7.90 -21.83
CA PRO A 60 -12.90 -9.16 -22.53
C PRO A 60 -13.19 -8.89 -24.01
N ARG A 61 -13.18 -9.95 -24.84
CA ARG A 61 -13.41 -9.80 -26.29
C ARG A 61 -14.77 -9.17 -26.63
N ASN A 62 -15.82 -9.48 -25.87
CA ASN A 62 -17.20 -9.06 -26.12
C ASN A 62 -17.89 -8.58 -24.83
N GLY A 63 -17.26 -7.69 -24.07
CA GLY A 63 -17.86 -7.21 -22.82
C GLY A 63 -17.28 -5.89 -22.35
N GLU A 64 -17.65 -5.53 -21.13
CA GLU A 64 -17.32 -4.25 -20.52
C GLU A 64 -15.96 -4.27 -19.82
N ASP A 65 -15.39 -3.08 -19.66
CA ASP A 65 -14.11 -2.88 -19.01
C ASP A 65 -14.24 -3.16 -17.50
N PHE A 66 -13.29 -3.89 -16.93
CA PHE A 66 -13.29 -4.22 -15.52
C PHE A 66 -11.90 -4.18 -14.90
N CYS A 67 -11.84 -4.05 -13.57
CA CYS A 67 -10.61 -4.02 -12.81
C CYS A 67 -10.30 -5.40 -12.21
N VAL A 68 -9.24 -6.07 -12.66
CA VAL A 68 -8.85 -7.39 -12.15
C VAL A 68 -8.56 -7.42 -10.65
N ALA A 69 -8.19 -6.29 -10.07
CA ALA A 69 -7.91 -6.17 -8.65
C ALA A 69 -9.21 -6.07 -7.83
N CYS A 70 -10.14 -5.21 -8.24
CA CYS A 70 -11.36 -4.97 -7.47
C CYS A 70 -12.37 -6.12 -7.58
N THR A 71 -12.54 -6.74 -8.75
CA THR A 71 -13.62 -7.74 -8.96
C THR A 71 -13.40 -9.04 -8.20
N GLU A 72 -12.15 -9.40 -7.88
CA GLU A 72 -11.80 -10.71 -7.31
C GLU A 72 -11.01 -10.63 -6.00
N MET A 73 -10.83 -9.43 -5.41
CA MET A 73 -10.23 -9.26 -4.07
C MET A 73 -11.24 -8.73 -3.05
N GLU A 74 -12.51 -9.12 -3.19
CA GLU A 74 -13.63 -8.66 -2.34
C GLU A 74 -13.55 -9.13 -0.87
N SER A 75 -12.43 -9.73 -0.42
CA SER A 75 -12.28 -10.26 0.94
C SER A 75 -11.23 -9.60 1.84
N GLU A 76 -10.33 -8.73 1.36
CA GLU A 76 -9.23 -8.20 2.21
C GLU A 76 -9.06 -6.68 2.23
N ILE A 77 -9.91 -5.92 1.52
CA ILE A 77 -9.82 -4.45 1.46
C ILE A 77 -10.35 -3.80 2.76
N SER A 78 -10.90 -4.54 3.73
CA SER A 78 -11.55 -3.91 4.88
C SER A 78 -10.64 -3.53 6.06
N LYS A 79 -9.33 -3.85 6.11
CA LYS A 79 -8.56 -3.60 7.36
C LYS A 79 -7.12 -3.12 7.29
N ASP A 80 -6.40 -3.24 6.18
CA ASP A 80 -4.95 -2.93 6.17
C ASP A 80 -4.54 -1.84 5.15
N ASP A 81 -5.37 -0.81 4.96
CA ASP A 81 -4.88 0.51 4.55
C ASP A 81 -4.26 1.23 5.76
N HIS A 82 -3.18 0.68 6.33
CA HIS A 82 -2.45 1.31 7.44
C HIS A 82 -1.43 2.38 6.97
N ALA A 83 -1.54 2.81 5.73
CA ALA A 83 -0.86 3.96 5.18
C ALA A 83 -1.92 4.66 4.31
N ILE A 84 -2.74 5.56 4.83
CA ILE A 84 -2.37 6.94 5.13
C ILE A 84 -3.45 7.50 6.09
N SER A 85 -3.13 7.66 7.37
CA SER A 85 -3.61 8.86 8.06
C SER A 85 -2.47 9.37 8.94
N GLU A 86 -1.96 10.55 8.60
CA GLU A 86 -1.06 11.31 9.46
C GLU A 86 -1.66 11.44 10.88
N GLU A 87 -2.99 11.40 10.98
CA GLU A 87 -3.77 11.43 12.21
C GLU A 87 -3.55 10.23 13.14
N ALA A 88 -3.36 9.00 12.62
CA ALA A 88 -3.09 7.82 13.45
C ALA A 88 -1.66 7.83 14.03
N ALA A 89 -0.70 8.35 13.26
CA ALA A 89 0.68 8.56 13.73
C ALA A 89 0.78 9.70 14.77
N LEU A 90 -0.12 10.69 14.71
CA LEU A 90 -0.18 11.81 15.66
C LEU A 90 -0.90 11.44 16.97
N SER A 91 -1.97 10.65 16.92
CA SER A 91 -2.74 10.26 18.11
C SER A 91 -1.96 9.36 19.06
N THR A 92 -1.19 8.42 18.51
CA THR A 92 -0.32 7.50 19.28
C THR A 92 0.80 8.23 20.01
N LYS A 93 1.39 9.26 19.39
CA LYS A 93 2.40 10.12 20.04
C LYS A 93 1.82 10.92 21.20
N LYS A 94 0.61 11.48 21.03
CA LYS A 94 -0.07 12.26 22.08
C LYS A 94 -0.43 11.40 23.30
N GLU A 95 -0.96 10.19 23.07
CA GLU A 95 -1.32 9.28 24.17
C GLU A 95 -0.08 8.83 24.98
N GLN A 96 1.05 8.62 24.31
CA GLN A 96 2.30 8.26 24.98
C GLN A 96 2.90 9.40 25.82
N GLU A 97 2.80 10.65 25.37
CA GLU A 97 3.23 11.80 26.16
C GLU A 97 2.37 12.01 27.41
N GLU A 98 1.06 11.82 27.30
CA GLU A 98 0.15 11.94 28.44
C GLU A 98 0.39 10.82 29.48
N ARG A 99 0.62 9.59 29.03
CA ARG A 99 0.99 8.46 29.91
C ARG A 99 2.34 8.70 30.62
N LYS A 100 3.33 9.26 29.92
CA LYS A 100 4.63 9.61 30.53
C LYS A 100 4.50 10.74 31.57
N LYS A 101 3.68 11.76 31.30
CA LYS A 101 3.41 12.85 32.25
C LYS A 101 2.64 12.37 33.49
N ALA A 102 1.70 11.45 33.32
CA ALA A 102 0.97 10.84 34.42
C ALA A 102 1.89 10.00 35.32
N ASN A 103 2.84 9.26 34.74
CA ASN A 103 3.78 8.44 35.50
C ASN A 103 4.87 9.29 36.20
N ALA A 104 5.28 10.42 35.61
CA ALA A 104 6.24 11.35 36.22
C ALA A 104 5.65 12.16 37.40
N SER A 105 4.33 12.19 37.56
CA SER A 105 3.65 12.92 38.64
C SER A 105 3.32 12.03 39.85
N GLY A 106 3.72 10.75 39.83
CA GLY A 106 3.42 9.76 40.86
C GLY A 106 4.59 9.36 41.78
N GLU A 107 5.77 9.95 41.64
CA GLU A 107 6.89 9.76 42.58
C GLU A 107 7.01 10.95 43.55
N VAL A 108 6.17 10.95 44.60
CA VAL A 108 6.44 11.60 45.90
C VAL A 108 5.92 10.70 47.01
#